data_AF-A0AAD7BHJ5-F1
#
_entry.id   AF-A0AAD7BHJ5-F1
#
_cell.length_a   1.000
_cell.length_b   1.000
_cell.length_c   1.000
_cell.angle_alpha   90.00
_cell.angle_beta   90.00
_cell.angle_gamma   90.00
#
_symmetry.space_group_name_H-M   'P 1'
#
loop_
_entity.id
_entity.type
_entity.pdbx_description
1 polymer ?
#
loop_
_entity_poly.entity_id
_entity_poly.type
_entity_poly.pdbx_seq_one_letter_code
_entity_poly.pdbx_strand_id
1 'polypeptide(L)'
;MRTSCCYAFCLVVLLPVVLASVNFDTCLLEVRNGTWGTVGGTDNEGNPVSNISEATAITYELCLTACGADPEPFDWNIFSQQFSAWLLPYLAMVSQLPFGANNRLDNLVSMLLTMGSPTLAAYSLALTVLNGAWVARRFSHLNYPNTRNAVKILSSLQQSSFRVVADDALLASLIVLPENDEWWSELVLWLNYVHTWSISAVASIIWVLVAYVFTVVDSFTGVVTYSTLNANGQAVGSIFLWLLPIVIGWLQISPKCDHERVHQALARANAIAHVATPEGKPVLASNISNRRAISLEKGGGDIHYDEQPSAPIYNYARFIPWTLAVEEVYCGFREASEKSDSRQPVNLRAEWTKGDRNTRVHPENRRGSDAQVAAYVEPVADPEIRHHFPLRRRRWGPGVVSRFIVAAGFALSLTWGSVGAAILVAFFTPTKGLACRSGSYLIYGVMSTLIWMLLVASSVLAHFLRRYMHTKSTRLAGILAIILRRTAKVLAALNTAWIVLACLFQFASFFDRCWCNSSVFYLGKRAYNVIDVTSHDVAALNAPWLGGVALACGCAVLFLVFVNVLINPPLPD
;
A
#
# COMPACT_ATOMS: atom_id res chain seq x y z
N MET A 1 -32.22 -3.60 0.04
CA MET A 1 -32.17 -3.78 -1.42
C MET A 1 -30.71 -3.77 -1.85
N ARG A 2 -30.18 -4.96 -2.17
CA ARG A 2 -28.78 -5.22 -2.54
C ARG A 2 -28.61 -4.87 -4.02
N THR A 3 -27.96 -3.75 -4.34
CA THR A 3 -27.44 -3.51 -5.69
C THR A 3 -26.09 -4.22 -5.80
N SER A 4 -26.17 -5.49 -6.19
CA SER A 4 -25.06 -6.19 -6.84
C SER A 4 -24.71 -5.43 -8.12
N CYS A 5 -23.80 -4.46 -8.03
CA CYS A 5 -23.10 -3.98 -9.22
C CYS A 5 -22.28 -5.15 -9.73
N CYS A 6 -22.71 -5.69 -10.88
CA CYS A 6 -22.01 -6.70 -11.65
C CYS A 6 -20.52 -6.35 -11.72
N TYR A 7 -19.69 -7.11 -10.99
CA TYR A 7 -18.30 -7.27 -11.36
C TYR A 7 -18.32 -8.12 -12.63
N ALA A 8 -18.34 -7.46 -13.78
CA ALA A 8 -18.06 -8.10 -15.05
C ALA A 8 -16.61 -8.60 -14.97
N PHE A 9 -16.47 -9.88 -14.62
CA PHE A 9 -15.22 -10.60 -14.71
C PHE A 9 -14.94 -10.74 -16.22
N CYS A 10 -14.16 -9.82 -16.77
CA CYS A 10 -13.54 -10.04 -18.08
C CYS A 10 -12.47 -11.12 -17.88
N LEU A 11 -12.91 -12.38 -17.96
CA LEU A 11 -12.06 -13.50 -18.31
C LEU A 11 -11.50 -13.19 -19.69
N VAL A 12 -10.30 -12.63 -19.74
CA VAL A 12 -9.51 -12.58 -20.97
C VAL A 12 -9.11 -14.03 -21.26
N VAL A 13 -9.96 -14.70 -22.02
CA VAL A 13 -9.68 -15.98 -22.64
C VAL A 13 -8.57 -15.72 -23.66
N LEU A 14 -7.33 -16.08 -23.29
CA LEU A 14 -6.22 -16.19 -24.23
C LEU A 14 -6.50 -17.40 -25.13
N LEU A 15 -7.24 -17.18 -26.22
CA LEU A 15 -7.23 -18.10 -27.35
C LEU A 15 -5.83 -18.02 -27.99
N PRO A 16 -5.17 -19.15 -28.29
CA PRO A 16 -3.99 -19.13 -29.13
C PRO A 16 -4.45 -18.78 -30.54
N VAL A 17 -4.33 -17.51 -30.91
CA VAL A 17 -4.35 -17.16 -32.31
C VAL A 17 -3.07 -17.75 -32.87
N VAL A 18 -3.19 -18.82 -33.64
CA VAL A 18 -2.11 -19.29 -34.53
C VAL A 18 -1.96 -18.19 -35.57
N LEU A 19 -1.23 -17.14 -35.21
CA LEU A 19 -0.80 -16.11 -36.15
C LEU A 19 0.26 -16.74 -37.05
N ALA A 20 0.25 -16.37 -38.33
CA ALA A 20 1.46 -16.53 -39.14
C ALA A 20 2.63 -15.92 -38.37
N SER A 21 3.80 -16.56 -38.43
CA SER A 21 4.97 -16.17 -37.66
C SER A 21 6.10 -15.75 -38.58
N VAL A 22 6.79 -14.68 -38.22
CA VAL A 22 7.88 -14.11 -38.99
C VAL A 22 9.21 -14.56 -38.42
N ASN A 23 10.19 -14.86 -39.27
CA ASN A 23 11.58 -15.03 -38.83
C ASN A 23 12.35 -13.77 -39.22
N PHE A 24 12.71 -12.95 -38.24
CA PHE A 24 13.39 -11.68 -38.51
C PHE A 24 14.79 -11.87 -39.09
N ASP A 25 15.52 -12.92 -38.71
CA ASP A 25 16.84 -13.23 -39.26
C ASP A 25 16.75 -13.50 -40.77
N THR A 26 15.80 -14.35 -41.18
CA THR A 26 15.54 -14.63 -42.60
C THR A 26 15.11 -13.35 -43.33
N CYS A 27 14.23 -12.55 -42.73
CA CYS A 27 13.79 -11.28 -43.32
C CYS A 27 14.97 -10.33 -43.56
N LEU A 28 15.84 -10.15 -42.57
CA LEU A 28 16.99 -9.26 -42.70
C LEU A 28 17.97 -9.75 -43.77
N LEU A 29 18.18 -11.07 -43.87
CA LEU A 29 19.01 -11.66 -44.93
C LEU A 29 18.46 -11.37 -46.33
N GLU A 30 17.14 -11.46 -46.52
CA GLU A 30 16.50 -11.09 -47.78
C GLU A 30 16.70 -9.60 -48.10
N VAL A 31 16.49 -8.72 -47.11
CA VAL A 31 16.73 -7.27 -47.27
C VAL A 31 18.20 -6.99 -47.63
N ARG A 32 19.16 -7.62 -46.95
CA ARG A 32 20.61 -7.50 -47.25
C ARG A 32 20.96 -7.96 -48.66
N ASN A 33 20.24 -8.95 -49.18
CA ASN A 33 20.38 -9.42 -50.57
C ASN A 33 19.69 -8.51 -51.60
N GLY A 34 18.99 -7.46 -51.17
CA GLY A 34 18.35 -6.47 -52.03
C GLY A 34 17.01 -6.91 -52.63
N THR A 35 16.40 -7.99 -52.13
CA THR A 35 15.11 -8.50 -52.67
C THR A 35 13.97 -7.48 -52.55
N TRP A 36 14.07 -6.58 -51.55
CA TRP A 36 13.08 -5.55 -51.24
C TRP A 36 13.53 -4.13 -51.64
N GLY A 37 14.59 -4.02 -52.45
CA GLY A 37 15.22 -2.77 -52.85
C GLY A 37 16.40 -2.37 -51.94
N THR A 38 17.02 -1.23 -52.25
CA THR A 38 18.24 -0.74 -51.57
C THR A 38 17.97 0.41 -50.59
N VAL A 39 16.72 0.83 -50.44
CA VAL A 39 16.32 1.97 -49.60
C VAL A 39 15.68 1.46 -48.32
N GLY A 40 16.08 2.05 -47.18
CA GLY A 40 15.47 1.76 -45.88
C GLY A 40 16.30 0.87 -44.94
N GLY A 41 17.48 0.40 -45.35
CA GLY A 41 18.44 -0.18 -44.41
C GLY A 41 19.10 0.89 -43.55
N THR A 42 19.31 0.58 -42.27
CA THR A 42 19.93 1.46 -41.29
C THR A 42 20.95 0.72 -40.42
N ASP A 43 21.78 1.48 -39.71
CA ASP A 43 22.56 1.00 -38.57
C ASP A 43 21.69 0.91 -37.30
N ASN A 44 22.28 0.46 -36.19
CA ASN A 44 21.57 0.31 -34.90
C ASN A 44 21.28 1.63 -34.18
N GLU A 45 21.74 2.76 -34.73
CA GLU A 45 21.32 4.09 -34.31
C GLU A 45 20.17 4.66 -35.17
N GLY A 46 19.81 3.99 -36.26
CA GLY A 46 18.76 4.40 -37.19
C GLY A 46 19.25 5.32 -38.30
N ASN A 47 20.56 5.43 -38.52
CA ASN A 47 21.11 6.18 -39.65
C ASN A 47 21.10 5.30 -40.91
N PRO A 48 20.74 5.85 -42.08
CA PRO A 48 20.79 5.11 -43.34
C PRO A 48 22.20 4.59 -43.65
N VAL A 49 22.31 3.31 -44.03
CA VAL A 49 23.57 2.75 -44.53
C VAL A 49 23.72 3.01 -46.03
N SER A 50 24.95 3.21 -46.49
CA SER A 50 25.25 3.40 -47.92
C SER A 50 25.07 2.12 -48.74
N ASN A 51 25.26 0.96 -48.11
CA ASN A 51 25.09 -0.34 -48.74
C ASN A 51 24.11 -1.20 -47.94
N ILE A 52 23.03 -1.66 -48.58
CA ILE A 52 21.96 -2.43 -47.92
C ILE A 52 22.48 -3.75 -47.33
N SER A 53 23.55 -4.31 -47.90
CA SER A 53 24.16 -5.55 -47.39
C SER A 53 24.77 -5.39 -45.99
N GLU A 54 25.09 -4.15 -45.58
CA GLU A 54 25.66 -3.82 -44.27
C GLU A 54 24.59 -3.41 -43.24
N ALA A 55 23.32 -3.39 -43.62
CA ALA A 55 22.23 -2.99 -42.74
C ALA A 55 22.11 -3.94 -41.54
N THR A 56 22.17 -3.43 -40.31
CA THR A 56 21.90 -4.18 -39.07
C THR A 56 20.48 -3.94 -38.55
N ALA A 57 19.86 -2.87 -39.04
CA ALA A 57 18.50 -2.49 -38.77
C ALA A 57 17.79 -2.03 -40.06
N ILE A 58 16.47 -1.88 -40.00
CA ILE A 58 15.65 -1.46 -41.13
C ILE A 58 14.59 -0.46 -40.70
N THR A 59 14.19 0.47 -41.57
CA THR A 59 13.08 1.39 -41.28
C THR A 59 11.78 0.62 -41.01
N TYR A 60 10.88 1.22 -40.22
CA TYR A 60 9.58 0.60 -39.92
C TYR A 60 8.78 0.26 -41.19
N GLU A 61 8.80 1.14 -42.18
CA GLU A 61 8.12 0.91 -43.47
C GLU A 61 8.71 -0.30 -44.19
N LEU A 62 10.05 -0.40 -44.28
CA LEU A 62 10.71 -1.55 -44.89
C LEU A 62 10.46 -2.83 -44.10
N CYS A 63 10.42 -2.77 -42.77
CA CYS A 63 10.08 -3.90 -41.91
C CYS A 63 8.68 -4.45 -42.22
N LEU A 64 7.68 -3.57 -42.34
CA LEU A 64 6.33 -4.01 -42.70
C LEU A 64 6.26 -4.66 -44.09
N THR A 65 6.97 -4.10 -45.07
CA THR A 65 6.94 -4.64 -46.43
C THR A 65 7.70 -5.95 -46.56
N ALA A 66 8.86 -6.06 -45.91
CA ALA A 66 9.74 -7.22 -46.03
C ALA A 66 9.37 -8.34 -45.05
N CYS A 67 9.10 -8.00 -43.79
CA CYS A 67 8.87 -8.97 -42.72
C CYS A 67 7.38 -9.16 -42.41
N GLY A 68 6.52 -8.20 -42.76
CA GLY A 68 5.10 -8.23 -42.41
C GLY A 68 4.79 -7.65 -41.03
N ALA A 69 3.50 -7.68 -40.67
CA ALA A 69 3.03 -7.16 -39.37
C ALA A 69 3.02 -8.21 -38.25
N ASP A 70 3.29 -9.47 -38.58
CA ASP A 70 3.15 -10.62 -37.69
C ASP A 70 4.29 -10.74 -36.65
N PRO A 71 4.05 -11.42 -35.51
CA PRO A 71 5.07 -11.59 -34.49
C PRO A 71 6.05 -12.72 -34.84
N GLU A 72 7.16 -12.78 -34.12
CA GLU A 72 8.02 -13.96 -34.12
C GLU A 72 7.30 -15.21 -33.59
N PRO A 73 7.73 -16.41 -34.00
CA PRO A 73 7.14 -17.66 -33.52
C PRO A 73 7.30 -17.79 -32.00
N PHE A 74 6.26 -18.35 -31.38
CA PHE A 74 6.31 -18.71 -29.97
C PHE A 74 7.36 -19.80 -29.71
N ASP A 75 8.28 -19.55 -28.78
CA ASP A 75 9.24 -20.52 -28.30
C ASP A 75 8.93 -20.92 -26.85
N TRP A 76 8.59 -22.19 -26.64
CA TRP A 76 8.25 -22.72 -25.31
C TRP A 76 9.45 -22.71 -24.35
N ASN A 77 10.66 -22.96 -24.83
CA ASN A 77 11.86 -22.97 -24.00
C ASN A 77 12.16 -21.56 -23.48
N ILE A 78 12.08 -20.55 -24.36
CA ILE A 78 12.25 -19.15 -23.97
C ILE A 78 11.13 -18.75 -22.99
N PHE A 79 9.86 -19.01 -23.34
CA PHE A 79 8.73 -18.65 -22.49
C PHE A 79 8.84 -19.25 -21.09
N SER A 80 9.08 -20.56 -20.99
CA SER A 80 9.11 -21.27 -19.71
C SER A 80 10.29 -20.84 -18.83
N GLN A 81 11.46 -20.59 -19.41
CA GLN A 81 12.62 -20.06 -18.70
C GLN A 81 12.34 -18.64 -18.17
N GLN A 82 11.85 -17.73 -19.02
CA GLN A 82 11.57 -16.35 -18.63
C GLN A 82 10.47 -16.27 -17.56
N PHE A 83 9.37 -16.99 -17.76
CA PHE A 83 8.25 -17.02 -16.82
C PHE A 83 8.69 -17.53 -15.44
N SER A 84 9.44 -18.63 -15.41
CA SER A 84 9.88 -19.27 -14.16
C SER A 84 10.92 -18.44 -13.42
N ALA A 85 11.81 -17.75 -14.14
CA ALA A 85 12.86 -16.94 -13.54
C ALA A 85 12.35 -15.56 -13.08
N TRP A 86 11.47 -14.91 -13.85
CA TRP A 86 11.18 -13.48 -13.68
C TRP A 86 9.78 -13.15 -13.20
N LEU A 87 8.80 -14.04 -13.32
CA LEU A 87 7.41 -13.77 -12.93
C LEU A 87 6.90 -14.70 -11.83
N LEU A 88 7.16 -16.01 -11.95
CA LEU A 88 6.66 -17.01 -11.02
C LEU A 88 7.02 -16.73 -9.54
N PRO A 89 8.26 -16.29 -9.19
CA PRO A 89 8.61 -15.99 -7.80
C PRO A 89 7.76 -14.86 -7.22
N TYR A 90 7.43 -13.85 -8.03
CA TYR A 90 6.60 -12.73 -7.59
C TYR A 90 5.13 -13.13 -7.45
N LEU A 91 4.59 -13.97 -8.34
CA LEU A 91 3.24 -14.53 -8.18
C LEU A 91 3.12 -15.36 -6.90
N ALA A 92 4.16 -16.16 -6.57
CA ALA A 92 4.22 -16.87 -5.31
C ALA A 92 4.23 -15.90 -4.11
N MET A 93 4.93 -14.78 -4.21
CA MET A 93 4.97 -13.77 -3.14
C MET A 93 3.65 -13.02 -2.96
N VAL A 94 2.85 -12.83 -4.01
CA VAL A 94 1.48 -12.27 -3.90
C VAL A 94 0.60 -13.12 -2.97
N SER A 95 0.79 -14.44 -2.95
CA SER A 95 0.06 -15.34 -2.05
C SER A 95 0.41 -15.14 -0.56
N GLN A 96 1.54 -14.48 -0.27
CA GLN A 96 2.01 -14.19 1.09
C GLN A 96 1.50 -12.85 1.64
N LEU A 97 0.77 -12.06 0.84
CA LEU A 97 0.17 -10.83 1.33
C LEU A 97 -0.89 -11.15 2.40
N PRO A 98 -0.97 -10.39 3.50
CA PRO A 98 -1.98 -10.63 4.52
C PRO A 98 -3.38 -10.27 4.00
N PHE A 99 -4.17 -11.31 3.78
CA PHE A 99 -5.58 -11.20 3.43
C PHE A 99 -6.40 -11.43 4.71
N GLY A 100 -7.00 -10.36 5.24
CA GLY A 100 -7.77 -10.40 6.49
C GLY A 100 -9.21 -9.91 6.34
N ALA A 101 -9.70 -9.75 5.11
CA ALA A 101 -11.01 -9.14 4.90
C ALA A 101 -12.16 -10.08 5.28
N ASN A 102 -13.29 -9.47 5.66
CA ASN A 102 -14.47 -10.16 6.18
C ASN A 102 -15.01 -11.25 5.24
N ASN A 103 -14.83 -11.08 3.92
CA ASN A 103 -15.33 -12.01 2.90
C ASN A 103 -14.26 -12.32 1.83
N ARG A 104 -14.41 -13.46 1.15
CA ARG A 104 -13.50 -13.91 0.08
C ARG A 104 -13.36 -12.89 -1.07
N LEU A 105 -14.43 -12.19 -1.42
CA LEU A 105 -14.40 -11.16 -2.45
C LEU A 105 -13.54 -9.95 -2.05
N ASP A 106 -13.58 -9.56 -0.78
CA ASP A 106 -12.79 -8.44 -0.28
C ASP A 106 -11.30 -8.77 -0.24
N ASN A 107 -10.95 -10.05 -0.02
CA ASN A 107 -9.59 -10.56 -0.17
C ASN A 107 -9.12 -10.49 -1.62
N LEU A 108 -9.96 -10.89 -2.58
CA LEU A 108 -9.65 -10.76 -4.01
C LEU A 108 -9.46 -9.29 -4.41
N VAL A 109 -10.35 -8.39 -3.97
CA VAL A 109 -10.22 -6.95 -4.25
C VAL A 109 -8.96 -6.39 -3.59
N SER A 110 -8.60 -6.82 -2.38
CA SER A 110 -7.35 -6.43 -1.71
C SER A 110 -6.12 -6.84 -2.53
N MET A 111 -6.12 -8.05 -3.09
CA MET A 111 -5.06 -8.54 -3.98
C MET A 111 -4.97 -7.68 -5.24
N LEU A 112 -6.10 -7.45 -5.92
CA LEU A 112 -6.15 -6.63 -7.15
C LEU A 112 -5.76 -5.17 -6.89
N LEU A 113 -6.11 -4.60 -5.74
CA LEU A 113 -5.68 -3.26 -5.34
C LEU A 113 -4.17 -3.21 -5.09
N THR A 114 -3.61 -4.22 -4.46
CA THR A 114 -2.17 -4.29 -4.16
C THR A 114 -1.37 -4.43 -5.45
N MET A 115 -1.73 -5.39 -6.32
CA MET A 115 -1.04 -5.61 -7.59
C MET A 115 -1.29 -4.49 -8.61
N GLY A 116 -2.51 -3.95 -8.65
CA GLY A 116 -2.89 -2.89 -9.57
C GLY A 116 -2.39 -1.51 -9.14
N SER A 117 -2.03 -1.33 -7.87
CA SER A 117 -1.42 -0.10 -7.38
C SER A 117 -0.35 -0.36 -6.31
N PRO A 118 0.91 -0.58 -6.74
CA PRO A 118 2.07 -0.56 -5.85
C PRO A 118 2.14 0.72 -5.00
N THR A 119 1.77 1.86 -5.58
CA THR A 119 1.73 3.15 -4.87
C THR A 119 0.78 3.09 -3.68
N LEU A 120 -0.42 2.54 -3.83
CA LEU A 120 -1.38 2.41 -2.74
C LEU A 120 -0.86 1.45 -1.66
N ALA A 121 -0.28 0.32 -2.06
CA ALA A 121 0.28 -0.66 -1.13
C ALA A 121 1.39 -0.07 -0.27
N ALA A 122 2.35 0.59 -0.91
CA ALA A 122 3.45 1.28 -0.24
C ALA A 122 2.97 2.43 0.65
N TYR A 123 2.01 3.22 0.17
CA TYR A 123 1.41 4.31 0.94
C TYR A 123 0.71 3.81 2.20
N SER A 124 -0.10 2.74 2.08
CA SER A 124 -0.82 2.17 3.21
C SER A 124 0.12 1.57 4.27
N LEU A 125 1.21 0.90 3.85
CA LEU A 125 2.28 0.43 4.75
C LEU A 125 3.01 1.59 5.42
N ALA A 126 3.48 2.58 4.66
CA ALA A 126 4.19 3.74 5.17
C ALA A 126 3.35 4.52 6.20
N LEU A 127 2.07 4.74 5.90
CA LEU A 127 1.13 5.30 6.86
C LEU A 127 0.99 4.46 8.12
N THR A 128 1.07 3.14 8.03
CA THR A 128 0.92 2.26 9.19
C THR A 128 2.04 2.47 10.20
N VAL A 129 3.29 2.45 9.75
CA VAL A 129 4.44 2.68 10.64
C VAL A 129 4.50 4.13 11.15
N LEU A 130 4.17 5.11 10.31
CA LEU A 130 4.11 6.52 10.71
C LEU A 130 3.05 6.78 11.77
N ASN A 131 1.90 6.11 11.67
CA ASN A 131 0.83 6.20 12.63
C ASN A 131 1.22 5.57 13.96
N GLY A 132 1.83 4.38 13.96
CA GLY A 132 2.38 3.76 15.17
C GLY A 132 3.36 4.68 15.89
N ALA A 133 4.35 5.22 15.16
CA ALA A 133 5.34 6.14 15.70
C ALA A 133 4.72 7.45 16.22
N TRP A 134 3.71 7.97 15.52
CA TRP A 134 3.01 9.19 15.92
C TRP A 134 2.24 9.02 17.23
N VAL A 135 1.51 7.91 17.42
CA VAL A 135 0.75 7.69 18.68
C VAL A 135 1.69 7.54 19.87
N ALA A 136 2.76 6.76 19.71
CA ALA A 136 3.74 6.58 20.78
C ALA A 136 4.35 7.93 21.21
N ARG A 137 4.77 8.76 20.25
CA ARG A 137 5.27 10.12 20.53
C ARG A 137 4.19 11.04 21.09
N ARG A 138 2.94 10.88 20.67
CA ARG A 138 1.83 11.73 21.16
C ARG A 138 1.59 11.50 22.66
N PHE A 139 1.68 10.26 23.11
CA PHE A 139 1.45 9.85 24.51
C PHE A 139 2.72 9.85 25.37
N SER A 140 3.92 10.06 24.81
CA SER A 140 5.21 9.89 25.51
C SER A 140 5.41 10.80 26.74
N HIS A 141 4.68 11.92 26.80
CA HIS A 141 4.78 12.88 27.89
C HIS A 141 3.72 12.68 28.98
N LEU A 142 2.79 11.74 28.79
CA LEU A 142 1.69 11.53 29.72
C LEU A 142 2.11 10.58 30.83
N ASN A 143 1.82 10.98 32.07
CA ASN A 143 2.12 10.24 33.28
C ASN A 143 0.82 9.83 33.98
N TYR A 144 0.10 8.87 33.38
CA TYR A 144 -1.16 8.36 33.92
C TYR A 144 -1.26 6.83 33.78
N PRO A 145 -1.95 6.11 34.69
CA PRO A 145 -2.15 4.67 34.58
C PRO A 145 -2.68 4.25 33.20
N ASN A 146 -2.25 3.10 32.70
CA ASN A 146 -2.62 2.53 31.39
C ASN A 146 -2.19 3.29 30.13
N THR A 147 -1.44 4.40 30.24
CA THR A 147 -0.93 5.16 29.07
C THR A 147 -0.22 4.24 28.06
N ARG A 148 0.68 3.37 28.54
CA ARG A 148 1.37 2.37 27.72
C ARG A 148 0.43 1.36 27.05
N ASN A 149 -0.59 0.90 27.77
CA ASN A 149 -1.59 -0.04 27.25
C ASN A 149 -2.47 0.63 26.19
N ALA A 150 -2.84 1.90 26.40
CA ALA A 150 -3.60 2.69 25.43
C ALA A 150 -2.85 2.83 24.11
N VAL A 151 -1.56 3.16 24.13
CA VAL A 151 -0.73 3.21 22.91
C VAL A 151 -0.74 1.87 22.18
N LYS A 152 -0.50 0.76 22.89
CA LYS A 152 -0.51 -0.58 22.30
C LYS A 152 -1.86 -0.93 21.66
N ILE A 153 -2.96 -0.61 22.32
CA ILE A 153 -4.32 -0.87 21.83
C ILE A 153 -4.60 -0.01 20.59
N LEU A 154 -4.38 1.30 20.67
CA LEU A 154 -4.66 2.23 19.57
C LEU A 154 -3.83 1.93 18.31
N SER A 155 -2.55 1.58 18.48
CA SER A 155 -1.70 1.12 17.37
C SER A 155 -2.18 -0.23 16.82
N SER A 156 -2.75 -1.11 17.64
CA SER A 156 -3.24 -2.42 17.19
C SER A 156 -4.58 -2.33 16.46
N LEU A 157 -5.44 -1.41 16.89
CA LEU A 157 -6.74 -1.16 16.27
C LEU A 157 -6.65 -0.35 14.98
N GLN A 158 -5.45 0.06 14.53
CA GLN A 158 -5.30 0.85 13.30
C GLN A 158 -5.84 0.15 12.04
N GLN A 159 -5.79 -1.18 11.99
CA GLN A 159 -6.32 -1.95 10.87
C GLN A 159 -7.82 -2.24 10.98
N SER A 160 -8.48 -1.78 12.04
CA SER A 160 -9.91 -1.94 12.25
C SER A 160 -10.60 -0.59 12.32
N SER A 161 -11.81 -0.47 11.75
CA SER A 161 -12.62 0.72 12.00
C SER A 161 -13.19 0.63 13.42
N PHE A 162 -12.77 1.53 14.30
CA PHE A 162 -13.31 1.65 15.65
C PHE A 162 -13.82 3.06 15.91
N ARG A 163 -14.81 3.12 16.79
CA ARG A 163 -15.44 4.35 17.26
C ARG A 163 -15.15 4.52 18.76
N VAL A 164 -14.93 5.78 19.13
CA VAL A 164 -14.86 6.23 20.51
C VAL A 164 -16.19 6.92 20.86
N VAL A 165 -16.72 6.63 22.05
CA VAL A 165 -17.95 7.21 22.59
C VAL A 165 -17.62 7.85 23.94
N ALA A 166 -17.61 9.17 23.99
CA ALA A 166 -17.36 9.95 25.20
C ALA A 166 -18.63 10.23 26.04
N ASP A 167 -19.81 10.04 25.45
CA ASP A 167 -21.11 10.27 26.11
C ASP A 167 -21.28 9.43 27.38
N ASP A 168 -22.17 9.86 28.29
CA ASP A 168 -22.57 9.14 29.51
C ASP A 168 -21.38 8.72 30.39
N ALA A 169 -20.33 9.55 30.42
CA ALA A 169 -19.07 9.29 31.11
C ALA A 169 -18.40 7.95 30.71
N LEU A 170 -18.72 7.35 29.56
CA LEU A 170 -18.20 6.04 29.16
C LEU A 170 -16.68 6.07 28.98
N LEU A 171 -16.18 6.97 28.13
CA LEU A 171 -14.74 7.11 27.90
C LEU A 171 -14.02 7.61 29.16
N ALA A 172 -14.63 8.56 29.86
CA ALA A 172 -14.09 9.11 31.10
C ALA A 172 -13.90 8.00 32.15
N SER A 173 -14.92 7.17 32.34
CA SER A 173 -14.89 6.02 33.25
C SER A 173 -13.83 5.00 32.84
N LEU A 174 -13.70 4.72 31.53
CA LEU A 174 -12.70 3.78 31.02
C LEU A 174 -11.26 4.25 31.29
N ILE A 175 -11.00 5.54 31.20
CA ILE A 175 -9.68 6.14 31.46
C ILE A 175 -9.43 6.25 32.97
N VAL A 176 -10.41 6.76 33.71
CA VAL A 176 -10.21 7.21 35.09
C VAL A 176 -10.38 6.08 36.08
N LEU A 177 -11.44 5.28 36.03
CA LEU A 177 -11.76 4.34 37.11
C LEU A 177 -10.70 3.22 37.25
N PRO A 178 -10.30 2.86 38.48
CA PRO A 178 -9.32 1.79 38.71
C PRO A 178 -9.84 0.40 38.31
N GLU A 179 -11.16 0.15 38.38
CA GLU A 179 -11.78 -1.12 37.94
C GLU A 179 -11.50 -1.42 36.46
N ASN A 180 -11.23 -0.39 35.65
CA ASN A 180 -10.94 -0.53 34.23
C ASN A 180 -9.46 -0.79 33.94
N ASP A 181 -8.57 -0.84 34.94
CA ASP A 181 -7.15 -1.20 34.73
C ASP A 181 -7.04 -2.62 34.13
N GLU A 182 -7.89 -3.54 34.60
CA GLU A 182 -7.98 -4.91 34.05
C GLU A 182 -8.45 -4.92 32.59
N TRP A 183 -9.38 -4.04 32.22
CA TRP A 183 -9.84 -3.88 30.83
C TRP A 183 -8.69 -3.56 29.87
N TRP A 184 -7.81 -2.63 30.26
CA TRP A 184 -6.66 -2.23 29.44
C TRP A 184 -5.65 -3.37 29.29
N SER A 185 -5.36 -4.10 30.38
CA SER A 185 -4.45 -5.25 30.32
C SER A 185 -5.02 -6.42 29.52
N GLU A 186 -6.31 -6.74 29.70
CA GLU A 186 -7.00 -7.83 29.02
C GLU A 186 -7.01 -7.58 27.51
N LEU A 187 -7.37 -6.37 27.08
CA LEU A 187 -7.38 -6.05 25.66
C LEU A 187 -5.98 -6.09 25.03
N VAL A 188 -4.94 -5.62 25.74
CA VAL A 188 -3.56 -5.75 25.27
C VAL A 188 -3.16 -7.22 25.13
N LEU A 189 -3.50 -8.06 26.11
CA LEU A 189 -3.17 -9.49 26.10
C LEU A 189 -3.74 -10.18 24.86
N TRP A 190 -5.02 -9.93 24.55
CA TRP A 190 -5.69 -10.56 23.40
C TRP A 190 -5.33 -9.93 22.04
N LEU A 191 -4.84 -8.69 22.01
CA LEU A 191 -4.33 -8.04 20.79
C LEU A 191 -2.84 -8.34 20.53
N ASN A 192 -2.07 -8.74 21.54
CA ASN A 192 -0.64 -9.01 21.43
C ASN A 192 -0.38 -10.42 20.89
N TYR A 193 -0.46 -10.57 19.57
CA TYR A 193 -0.17 -11.83 18.89
C TYR A 193 1.19 -11.78 18.19
N VAL A 194 2.04 -12.78 18.46
CA VAL A 194 3.47 -12.78 18.10
C VAL A 194 3.77 -13.57 16.82
N HIS A 195 2.85 -14.39 16.30
CA HIS A 195 3.15 -15.30 15.20
C HIS A 195 2.85 -14.71 13.81
N THR A 196 3.66 -13.76 13.36
CA THR A 196 3.51 -13.10 12.05
C THR A 196 4.18 -13.82 10.88
N TRP A 197 5.21 -14.60 11.14
CA TRP A 197 6.00 -15.27 10.10
C TRP A 197 5.62 -16.74 10.04
N SER A 198 4.89 -17.16 9.00
CA SER A 198 4.86 -18.58 8.68
C SER A 198 6.22 -18.97 8.10
N ILE A 199 6.67 -20.20 8.38
CA ILE A 199 7.89 -20.77 7.79
C ILE A 199 7.80 -20.70 6.25
N SER A 200 6.60 -20.89 5.69
CA SER A 200 6.34 -20.75 4.26
C SER A 200 6.62 -19.34 3.74
N ALA A 201 6.19 -18.29 4.45
CA ALA A 201 6.42 -16.91 4.05
C ALA A 201 7.91 -16.57 4.08
N VAL A 202 8.63 -17.00 5.14
CA VAL A 202 10.09 -16.85 5.23
C VAL A 202 10.78 -17.52 4.05
N ALA A 203 10.44 -18.78 3.78
CA ALA A 203 11.05 -19.56 2.70
C ALA A 203 10.79 -18.92 1.34
N SER A 204 9.56 -18.44 1.07
CA SER A 204 9.24 -17.73 -0.18
C SER A 204 10.05 -16.46 -0.34
N ILE A 205 10.21 -15.65 0.72
CA ILE A 205 11.03 -14.42 0.67
C ILE A 205 12.49 -14.77 0.36
N ILE A 206 13.06 -15.77 1.04
CA ILE A 206 14.44 -16.21 0.79
C ILE A 206 14.60 -16.68 -0.65
N TRP A 207 13.66 -17.48 -1.17
CA TRP A 207 13.72 -17.96 -2.55
C TRP A 207 13.64 -16.83 -3.57
N VAL A 208 12.78 -15.83 -3.37
CA VAL A 208 12.71 -14.65 -4.24
C VAL A 208 14.02 -13.88 -4.22
N LEU A 209 14.63 -13.69 -3.04
CA LEU A 209 15.93 -13.02 -2.90
C LEU A 209 17.05 -13.79 -3.60
N VAL A 210 17.15 -15.10 -3.36
CA VAL A 210 18.17 -15.95 -3.99
C VAL A 210 17.99 -15.97 -5.51
N ALA A 211 16.75 -16.14 -5.98
CA ALA A 211 16.45 -16.10 -7.40
C ALA A 211 16.88 -14.75 -8.00
N TYR A 212 16.47 -13.63 -7.42
CA TYR A 212 16.85 -12.31 -7.92
C TYR A 212 18.36 -12.09 -7.95
N VAL A 213 19.08 -12.48 -6.88
CA VAL A 213 20.55 -12.36 -6.82
C VAL A 213 21.20 -13.21 -7.90
N PHE A 214 20.79 -14.47 -8.08
CA PHE A 214 21.34 -15.31 -9.13
C PHE A 214 21.05 -14.75 -10.51
N THR A 215 19.86 -14.21 -10.76
CA THR A 215 19.54 -13.63 -12.06
C THR A 215 20.33 -12.35 -12.34
N VAL A 216 20.59 -11.53 -11.31
CA VAL A 216 21.49 -10.38 -11.45
C VAL A 216 22.93 -10.83 -11.70
N VAL A 217 23.44 -11.85 -11.00
CA VAL A 217 24.80 -12.36 -11.21
C VAL A 217 24.97 -12.98 -12.60
N ASP A 218 24.01 -13.80 -13.04
CA ASP A 218 23.98 -14.42 -14.36
C ASP A 218 24.07 -13.35 -15.46
N SER A 219 23.31 -12.26 -15.30
CA SER A 219 23.32 -11.15 -16.26
C SER A 219 24.67 -10.44 -16.43
N PHE A 220 25.57 -10.53 -15.46
CA PHE A 220 26.91 -9.92 -15.52
C PHE A 220 28.03 -10.92 -15.83
N THR A 221 27.75 -12.23 -15.79
CA THR A 221 28.77 -13.28 -15.95
C THR A 221 28.64 -14.08 -17.25
N GLY A 222 27.50 -13.98 -17.95
CA GLY A 222 27.29 -14.63 -19.24
C GLY A 222 28.05 -13.99 -20.41
N VAL A 223 28.58 -14.82 -21.32
CA VAL A 223 29.08 -14.39 -22.64
C VAL A 223 27.85 -14.03 -23.48
N VAL A 224 27.58 -12.74 -23.64
CA VAL A 224 26.34 -12.27 -24.26
C VAL A 224 26.34 -12.52 -25.77
N THR A 225 25.56 -13.51 -26.22
CA THR A 225 25.10 -13.67 -27.60
C THR A 225 23.64 -13.20 -27.72
N TYR A 226 23.18 -12.82 -28.92
CA TYR A 226 21.84 -12.25 -29.16
C TYR A 226 20.69 -13.10 -28.59
N SER A 227 20.81 -14.43 -28.66
CA SER A 227 19.86 -15.40 -28.07
C SER A 227 19.81 -15.39 -26.52
N THR A 228 20.67 -14.60 -25.87
CA THR A 228 20.79 -14.46 -24.40
C THR A 228 20.44 -13.07 -23.88
N LEU A 229 19.88 -12.18 -24.73
CA LEU A 229 19.37 -10.88 -24.29
C LEU A 229 18.16 -11.04 -23.36
N ASN A 230 18.46 -11.30 -22.09
CA ASN A 230 17.51 -11.37 -20.97
C ASN A 230 16.93 -10.00 -20.59
N ALA A 231 17.16 -8.94 -21.37
CA ALA A 231 16.70 -7.57 -21.08
C ALA A 231 15.19 -7.50 -20.83
N ASN A 232 14.42 -8.35 -21.53
CA ASN A 232 13.00 -8.55 -21.30
C ASN A 232 12.72 -9.03 -19.88
N GLY A 233 13.30 -10.17 -19.49
CA GLY A 233 13.17 -10.70 -18.14
C GLY A 233 13.66 -9.73 -17.06
N GLN A 234 14.80 -9.08 -17.30
CA GLN A 234 15.43 -8.09 -16.42
C GLN A 234 14.51 -6.93 -16.05
N ALA A 235 13.78 -6.39 -17.04
CA ALA A 235 12.80 -5.34 -16.80
C ALA A 235 11.61 -5.85 -15.95
N VAL A 236 11.15 -7.09 -16.19
CA VAL A 236 10.10 -7.73 -15.36
C VAL A 236 10.60 -8.00 -13.92
N GLY A 237 11.84 -8.42 -13.75
CA GLY A 237 12.45 -8.56 -12.44
C GLY A 237 12.46 -7.25 -11.67
N SER A 238 12.79 -6.15 -12.35
CA SER A 238 12.85 -4.82 -11.74
C SER A 238 11.46 -4.28 -11.40
N ILE A 239 10.46 -4.47 -12.26
CA ILE A 239 9.11 -3.91 -12.05
C ILE A 239 8.39 -4.53 -10.86
N PHE A 240 8.66 -5.79 -10.50
CA PHE A 240 8.02 -6.46 -9.36
C PHE A 240 8.81 -6.35 -8.05
N LEU A 241 10.02 -5.76 -8.07
CA LEU A 241 10.88 -5.69 -6.89
C LEU A 241 10.23 -4.94 -5.71
N TRP A 242 9.31 -4.01 -5.97
CA TRP A 242 8.54 -3.32 -4.92
C TRP A 242 7.73 -4.27 -4.05
N LEU A 243 7.35 -5.46 -4.54
CA LEU A 243 6.49 -6.38 -3.80
C LEU A 243 7.22 -6.95 -2.57
N LEU A 244 8.54 -7.13 -2.66
CA LEU A 244 9.38 -7.64 -1.58
C LEU A 244 9.30 -6.78 -0.30
N PRO A 245 9.61 -5.46 -0.33
CA PRO A 245 9.49 -4.63 0.86
C PRO A 245 8.06 -4.50 1.38
N ILE A 246 7.04 -4.57 0.51
CA ILE A 246 5.63 -4.59 0.95
C ILE A 246 5.31 -5.84 1.75
N VAL A 247 5.67 -7.02 1.24
CA VAL A 247 5.39 -8.30 1.89
C VAL A 247 6.12 -8.38 3.22
N ILE A 248 7.42 -8.05 3.24
CA ILE A 248 8.22 -8.03 4.48
C ILE A 248 7.58 -7.08 5.50
N GLY A 249 7.30 -5.83 5.13
CA GLY A 249 6.76 -4.84 6.07
C GLY A 249 5.35 -5.18 6.55
N TRP A 250 4.49 -5.73 5.70
CA TRP A 250 3.16 -6.17 6.10
C TRP A 250 3.21 -7.40 7.02
N LEU A 251 4.07 -8.38 6.75
CA LEU A 251 4.25 -9.52 7.66
C LEU A 251 4.72 -9.03 9.03
N GLN A 252 5.67 -8.11 9.11
CA GLN A 252 6.11 -7.56 10.40
C GLN A 252 4.99 -6.88 11.21
N ILE A 253 3.94 -6.36 10.55
CA ILE A 253 2.83 -5.64 11.20
C ILE A 253 1.61 -6.55 11.46
N SER A 254 1.46 -7.65 10.70
CA SER A 254 0.16 -8.30 10.46
C SER A 254 -0.06 -9.62 11.19
N PRO A 255 -0.45 -9.56 12.47
CA PRO A 255 -1.53 -10.40 12.95
C PRO A 255 -2.76 -9.57 13.36
N LYS A 256 -2.67 -8.24 13.21
CA LYS A 256 -3.67 -7.25 13.68
C LYS A 256 -4.81 -7.01 12.67
N CYS A 257 -4.84 -7.76 11.57
CA CYS A 257 -5.77 -7.59 10.45
C CYS A 257 -6.92 -8.61 10.45
N ASP A 258 -6.98 -9.53 11.43
CA ASP A 258 -8.06 -10.51 11.54
C ASP A 258 -9.27 -9.90 12.26
N HIS A 259 -10.34 -9.62 11.50
CA HIS A 259 -11.53 -8.94 12.01
C HIS A 259 -12.22 -9.71 13.14
N GLU A 260 -12.35 -11.04 13.01
CA GLU A 260 -13.03 -11.88 14.00
C GLU A 260 -12.26 -11.89 15.33
N ARG A 261 -10.93 -11.98 15.25
CA ARG A 261 -10.09 -11.93 16.46
C ARG A 261 -10.17 -10.59 17.15
N VAL A 262 -10.05 -9.49 16.41
CA VAL A 262 -10.17 -8.14 17.00
C VAL A 262 -11.55 -7.93 17.61
N HIS A 263 -12.60 -8.41 16.94
CA HIS A 263 -13.97 -8.36 17.47
C HIS A 263 -14.11 -9.16 18.77
N GLN A 264 -13.58 -10.39 18.82
CA GLN A 264 -13.61 -11.22 20.03
C GLN A 264 -12.79 -10.61 21.18
N ALA A 265 -11.61 -10.07 20.90
CA ALA A 265 -10.77 -9.39 21.89
C ALA A 265 -11.49 -8.19 22.51
N LEU A 266 -12.08 -7.33 21.67
CA LEU A 266 -12.88 -6.19 22.14
C LEU A 266 -14.15 -6.62 22.86
N ALA A 267 -14.84 -7.67 22.42
CA ALA A 267 -16.04 -8.17 23.07
C ALA A 267 -15.73 -8.69 24.49
N ARG A 268 -14.63 -9.42 24.66
CA ARG A 268 -14.16 -9.90 25.97
C ARG A 268 -13.81 -8.75 26.91
N ALA A 269 -12.98 -7.81 26.47
CA ALA A 269 -12.64 -6.65 27.28
C ALA A 269 -13.90 -5.83 27.64
N ASN A 270 -14.78 -5.57 26.68
CA ASN A 270 -16.03 -4.83 26.91
C ASN A 270 -17.06 -5.53 27.82
N ALA A 271 -16.86 -6.81 28.16
CA ALA A 271 -17.68 -7.52 29.14
C ALA A 271 -17.31 -7.17 30.59
N ILE A 272 -16.07 -6.73 30.84
CA ILE A 272 -15.56 -6.36 32.17
C ILE A 272 -15.43 -4.84 32.37
N ALA A 273 -15.88 -4.04 31.41
CA ALA A 273 -15.82 -2.58 31.48
C ALA A 273 -16.81 -2.03 32.54
N HIS A 274 -16.34 -1.08 33.35
CA HIS A 274 -17.10 -0.39 34.39
C HIS A 274 -17.36 1.08 34.04
N VAL A 275 -18.48 1.61 34.52
CA VAL A 275 -18.92 3.00 34.34
C VAL A 275 -19.30 3.58 35.69
N ALA A 276 -18.94 4.84 35.93
CA ALA A 276 -19.30 5.56 37.14
C ALA A 276 -20.81 5.86 37.17
N THR A 277 -21.41 5.83 38.36
CA THR A 277 -22.82 6.18 38.57
C THR A 277 -22.95 7.49 39.36
N PRO A 278 -24.14 8.11 39.41
CA PRO A 278 -24.38 9.28 40.25
C PRO A 278 -24.07 9.05 41.72
N GLU A 279 -24.24 7.83 42.24
CA GLU A 279 -23.93 7.48 43.64
C GLU A 279 -22.42 7.27 43.90
N GLY A 280 -21.58 7.34 42.86
CA GLY A 280 -20.12 7.15 42.97
C GLY A 280 -19.67 5.70 43.11
N LYS A 281 -20.57 4.71 42.94
CA LYS A 281 -20.24 3.28 42.93
C LYS A 281 -20.18 2.78 41.48
N PRO A 282 -19.00 2.39 40.97
CA PRO A 282 -18.88 1.84 39.62
C PRO A 282 -19.75 0.60 39.43
N VAL A 283 -20.38 0.49 38.26
CA VAL A 283 -21.15 -0.69 37.84
C VAL A 283 -20.70 -1.16 36.47
N LEU A 284 -20.99 -2.41 36.12
CA LEU A 284 -20.69 -2.92 34.78
C LEU A 284 -21.43 -2.11 33.70
N ALA A 285 -20.69 -1.71 32.66
CA ALA A 285 -21.22 -0.96 31.52
C ALA A 285 -22.40 -1.68 30.85
N SER A 286 -22.37 -3.02 30.83
CA SER A 286 -23.42 -3.88 30.30
C SER A 286 -24.75 -3.76 31.01
N ASN A 287 -24.75 -3.36 32.28
CA ASN A 287 -25.97 -3.26 33.08
C ASN A 287 -26.72 -1.96 32.79
N ILE A 288 -26.03 -0.92 32.30
CA ILE A 288 -26.62 0.37 31.96
C ILE A 288 -27.06 0.40 30.49
N SER A 289 -26.17 0.02 29.56
CA SER A 289 -26.48 0.09 28.14
C SER A 289 -25.67 -0.92 27.32
N ASN A 290 -26.03 -1.07 26.05
CA ASN A 290 -25.22 -1.81 25.07
C ASN A 290 -24.09 -0.96 24.45
N ARG A 291 -23.96 0.32 24.80
CA ARG A 291 -22.89 1.19 24.30
C ARG A 291 -21.60 0.94 25.08
N ARG A 292 -20.48 1.09 24.39
CA ARG A 292 -19.13 0.92 24.96
C ARG A 292 -18.26 2.08 24.53
N ALA A 293 -17.34 2.48 25.41
CA ALA A 293 -16.43 3.59 25.17
C ALA A 293 -15.59 3.39 23.90
N ILE A 294 -15.09 2.17 23.68
CA ILE A 294 -14.37 1.77 22.46
C ILE A 294 -15.09 0.56 21.86
N SER A 295 -15.51 0.68 20.60
CA SER A 295 -16.21 -0.40 19.87
C SER A 295 -15.85 -0.40 18.39
N LEU A 296 -15.98 -1.55 17.72
CA LEU A 296 -15.83 -1.62 16.27
C LEU A 296 -17.02 -0.97 15.58
N GLU A 297 -16.75 -0.19 14.53
CA GLU A 297 -17.80 0.48 13.75
C GLU A 297 -18.53 -0.57 12.88
N LYS A 298 -19.81 -0.78 13.16
CA LYS A 298 -20.65 -1.69 12.39
C LYS A 298 -21.30 -0.95 11.22
N GLY A 299 -20.92 -1.33 9.99
CA GLY A 299 -21.70 -1.03 8.79
C GLY A 299 -21.88 0.46 8.48
N GLY A 300 -20.84 1.11 7.97
CA GLY A 300 -20.99 2.37 7.26
C GLY A 300 -21.56 2.10 5.86
N GLY A 301 -22.62 2.79 5.45
CA GLY A 301 -23.19 2.66 4.09
C GLY A 301 -22.14 2.87 2.99
N ASP A 302 -22.52 2.74 1.72
CA ASP A 302 -21.61 2.72 0.56
C ASP A 302 -20.47 3.76 0.57
N ILE A 303 -20.67 4.92 1.20
CA ILE A 303 -19.69 6.01 1.37
C ILE A 303 -18.50 5.60 2.25
N HIS A 304 -18.66 4.75 3.27
CA HIS A 304 -17.61 4.36 4.22
C HIS A 304 -17.21 2.89 4.09
N TYR A 305 -17.57 2.25 2.97
CA TYR A 305 -17.33 0.82 2.76
C TYR A 305 -15.88 0.40 2.99
N ASP A 306 -14.91 1.15 2.44
CA ASP A 306 -13.48 0.81 2.53
C ASP A 306 -12.88 0.96 3.93
N GLU A 307 -13.61 1.56 4.89
CA GLU A 307 -13.15 1.60 6.28
C GLU A 307 -13.31 0.22 6.96
N GLN A 308 -14.23 -0.62 6.47
CA GLN A 308 -14.61 -1.89 7.12
C GLN A 308 -13.59 -3.03 6.94
N PRO A 309 -13.05 -3.32 5.73
CA PRO A 309 -12.19 -4.48 5.54
C PRO A 309 -10.85 -4.26 6.24
N SER A 310 -10.45 -5.17 7.12
CA SER A 310 -9.25 -5.02 7.96
C SER A 310 -7.93 -5.27 7.23
N ALA A 311 -7.95 -5.57 5.93
CA ALA A 311 -6.73 -5.74 5.16
C ALA A 311 -5.90 -4.42 5.13
N PRO A 312 -4.56 -4.50 5.26
CA PRO A 312 -3.69 -3.32 5.36
C PRO A 312 -3.81 -2.32 4.22
N ILE A 313 -4.11 -2.81 3.01
CA ILE A 313 -4.26 -1.97 1.81
C ILE A 313 -5.31 -0.86 2.00
N TYR A 314 -6.33 -1.08 2.84
CA TYR A 314 -7.41 -0.14 3.12
C TYR A 314 -7.09 0.93 4.18
N ASN A 315 -5.88 0.95 4.73
CA ASN A 315 -5.49 1.93 5.74
C ASN A 315 -5.63 3.40 5.26
N TYR A 316 -5.57 3.66 3.94
CA TYR A 316 -5.89 4.99 3.39
C TYR A 316 -7.28 5.50 3.80
N ALA A 317 -8.28 4.62 3.88
CA ALA A 317 -9.65 4.98 4.20
C ALA A 317 -9.81 5.27 5.71
N ARG A 318 -9.11 4.51 6.55
CA ARG A 318 -9.16 4.60 8.01
C ARG A 318 -8.30 5.71 8.61
N PHE A 319 -7.31 6.20 7.87
CA PHE A 319 -6.27 7.11 8.38
C PHE A 319 -6.83 8.31 9.16
N ILE A 320 -7.80 9.02 8.59
CA ILE A 320 -8.37 10.23 9.20
C ILE A 320 -9.30 9.88 10.38
N PRO A 321 -10.32 9.02 10.23
CA PRO A 321 -11.20 8.68 11.37
C PRO A 321 -10.42 8.04 12.52
N TRP A 322 -9.44 7.18 12.24
CA TRP A 322 -8.56 6.62 13.26
C TRP A 322 -7.77 7.70 14.01
N THR A 323 -7.19 8.68 13.29
CA THR A 323 -6.43 9.76 13.94
C THR A 323 -7.34 10.59 14.87
N LEU A 324 -8.60 10.82 14.49
CA LEU A 324 -9.54 11.55 15.32
C LEU A 324 -9.95 10.77 16.56
N ALA A 325 -10.19 9.46 16.42
CA ALA A 325 -10.48 8.58 17.54
C ALA A 325 -9.33 8.52 18.55
N VAL A 326 -8.08 8.45 18.05
CA VAL A 326 -6.89 8.53 18.90
C VAL A 326 -6.82 9.86 19.66
N GLU A 327 -7.07 10.98 18.98
CA GLU A 327 -7.02 12.29 19.65
C GLU A 327 -8.11 12.43 20.73
N GLU A 328 -9.27 11.81 20.55
CA GLU A 328 -10.33 11.80 21.57
C GLU A 328 -9.88 11.06 22.84
N VAL A 329 -9.25 9.89 22.69
CA VAL A 329 -8.66 9.16 23.82
C VAL A 329 -7.49 9.93 24.43
N TYR A 330 -6.60 10.48 23.60
CA TYR A 330 -5.44 11.26 24.04
C TYR A 330 -5.84 12.46 24.89
N CYS A 331 -6.85 13.23 24.47
CA CYS A 331 -7.32 14.37 25.25
C CYS A 331 -7.74 13.94 26.66
N GLY A 332 -8.50 12.85 26.80
CA GLY A 332 -8.91 12.36 28.12
C GLY A 332 -7.72 11.94 29.00
N PHE A 333 -6.73 11.24 28.43
CA PHE A 333 -5.50 10.89 29.16
C PHE A 333 -4.66 12.11 29.53
N ARG A 334 -4.60 13.12 28.65
CA ARG A 334 -3.85 14.36 28.89
C ARG A 334 -4.41 15.10 30.10
N GLU A 335 -5.73 15.38 30.10
CA GLU A 335 -6.35 16.11 31.22
C GLU A 335 -6.23 15.32 32.53
N ALA A 336 -6.39 13.99 32.48
CA ALA A 336 -6.22 13.14 33.64
C ALA A 336 -4.78 13.15 34.20
N SER A 337 -3.78 13.16 33.30
CA SER A 337 -2.37 13.30 33.66
C SER A 337 -2.08 14.65 34.30
N GLU A 338 -2.53 15.76 33.70
CA GLU A 338 -2.28 17.12 34.20
C GLU A 338 -2.88 17.35 35.60
N LYS A 339 -4.11 16.86 35.85
CA LYS A 339 -4.75 16.94 37.17
C LYS A 339 -4.07 16.04 38.20
N SER A 340 -3.63 14.85 37.78
CA SER A 340 -2.87 13.95 38.65
C SER A 340 -1.52 14.55 39.05
N ASP A 341 -0.80 15.14 38.10
CA ASP A 341 0.48 15.82 38.36
C ASP A 341 0.30 17.03 39.30
N SER A 342 -0.86 17.70 39.18
CA SER A 342 -1.29 18.77 40.09
C SER A 342 -1.86 18.28 41.43
N ARG A 343 -1.84 16.96 41.69
CA ARG A 343 -2.35 16.31 42.90
C ARG A 343 -3.83 16.59 43.18
N GLN A 344 -4.65 16.66 42.14
CA GLN A 344 -6.09 16.84 42.25
C GLN A 344 -6.80 15.49 42.14
N PRO A 345 -7.53 15.02 43.18
CA PRO A 345 -8.32 13.80 43.07
C PRO A 345 -9.62 14.06 42.28
N VAL A 346 -10.18 13.00 41.69
CA VAL A 346 -11.47 13.05 40.96
C VAL A 346 -12.59 13.60 41.84
N ASN A 347 -12.72 13.07 43.05
CA ASN A 347 -13.58 13.64 44.05
C ASN A 347 -12.86 14.80 44.76
N LEU A 348 -13.22 16.04 44.41
CA LEU A 348 -12.63 17.25 45.00
C LEU A 348 -12.77 17.37 46.52
N ARG A 349 -13.66 16.57 47.15
CA ARG A 349 -13.80 16.52 48.60
C ARG A 349 -12.83 15.55 49.28
N ALA A 350 -12.21 14.65 48.51
CA ALA A 350 -11.22 13.72 49.02
C ALA A 350 -9.84 14.39 49.07
N GLU A 351 -9.01 13.97 50.02
CA GLU A 351 -7.60 14.38 50.05
C GLU A 351 -6.77 13.53 49.08
N TRP A 352 -5.74 14.14 48.49
CA TRP A 352 -4.84 13.43 47.59
C TRP A 352 -4.03 12.38 48.34
N THR A 353 -4.26 11.11 48.01
CA THR A 353 -3.49 9.99 48.55
C THR A 353 -2.25 9.77 47.70
N LYS A 354 -1.06 9.70 48.30
CA LYS A 354 0.17 9.40 47.55
C LYS A 354 0.13 7.96 47.03
N GLY A 355 0.53 7.78 45.78
CA GLY A 355 0.79 6.45 45.21
C GLY A 355 1.96 5.74 45.90
N ASP A 356 2.02 4.42 45.75
CA ASP A 356 3.15 3.61 46.22
C ASP A 356 4.21 3.42 45.12
N ARG A 357 5.22 2.57 45.34
CA ARG A 357 6.28 2.32 44.35
C ARG A 357 5.77 1.71 43.03
N ASN A 358 4.64 1.01 43.05
CA ASN A 358 4.11 0.26 41.90
C ASN A 358 2.93 0.98 41.23
N THR A 359 2.29 1.91 41.92
CA THR A 359 1.06 2.58 41.53
C THR A 359 1.25 4.09 41.66
N ARG A 360 1.62 4.76 40.56
CA ARG A 360 1.89 6.21 40.56
C ARG A 360 0.70 7.05 41.01
N VAL A 361 -0.50 6.68 40.57
CA VAL A 361 -1.77 7.32 40.98
C VAL A 361 -2.55 6.34 41.82
N HIS A 362 -2.80 6.69 43.08
CA HIS A 362 -3.51 5.83 44.01
C HIS A 362 -4.97 5.61 43.53
N PRO A 363 -5.52 4.37 43.59
CA PRO A 363 -6.88 4.08 43.14
C PRO A 363 -7.96 4.99 43.75
N GLU A 364 -7.82 5.37 45.02
CA GLU A 364 -8.79 6.27 45.70
C GLU A 364 -8.86 7.67 45.07
N ASN A 365 -7.77 8.18 44.51
CA ASN A 365 -7.78 9.49 43.81
C ASN A 365 -8.55 9.43 42.49
N ARG A 366 -8.86 8.22 42.01
CA ARG A 366 -9.48 7.93 40.71
C ARG A 366 -10.96 7.56 40.85
N ARG A 367 -11.56 7.74 42.03
CA ARG A 367 -12.97 7.44 42.32
C ARG A 367 -13.80 8.71 42.42
N GLY A 368 -15.03 8.65 41.92
CA GLY A 368 -16.02 9.73 42.00
C GLY A 368 -17.33 9.36 41.33
N SER A 369 -18.31 10.27 41.40
CA SER A 369 -19.54 10.13 40.63
C SER A 369 -19.29 10.28 39.13
N ASP A 370 -20.26 9.88 38.31
CA ASP A 370 -20.28 10.08 36.85
C ASP A 370 -19.90 11.51 36.43
N ALA A 371 -20.48 12.53 37.05
CA ALA A 371 -20.20 13.93 36.77
C ALA A 371 -18.76 14.32 37.16
N GLN A 372 -18.25 13.81 38.28
CA GLN A 372 -16.88 14.07 38.72
C GLN A 372 -15.86 13.41 37.80
N VAL A 373 -16.11 12.16 37.40
CA VAL A 373 -15.27 11.40 36.47
C VAL A 373 -15.27 12.04 35.08
N ALA A 374 -16.42 12.47 34.58
CA ALA A 374 -16.52 13.20 33.32
C ALA A 374 -15.75 14.53 33.39
N ALA A 375 -15.95 15.33 34.44
CA ALA A 375 -15.23 16.58 34.63
C ALA A 375 -13.72 16.40 34.80
N TYR A 376 -13.26 15.23 35.26
CA TYR A 376 -11.85 14.95 35.43
C TYR A 376 -11.09 14.83 34.09
N VAL A 377 -11.75 14.39 33.02
CA VAL A 377 -11.13 14.31 31.67
C VAL A 377 -11.44 15.52 30.78
N GLU A 378 -12.16 16.50 31.31
CA GLU A 378 -12.42 17.77 30.63
C GLU A 378 -11.36 18.83 30.97
N PRO A 379 -11.04 19.74 30.05
CA PRO A 379 -10.13 20.84 30.34
C PRO A 379 -10.69 21.75 31.43
N VAL A 380 -9.82 22.26 32.30
CA VAL A 380 -10.20 23.23 33.34
C VAL A 380 -10.79 24.46 32.66
N ALA A 381 -12.08 24.71 32.89
CA ALA A 381 -12.78 25.83 32.30
C ALA A 381 -12.34 27.14 32.97
N ASP A 382 -11.30 27.77 32.42
CA ASP A 382 -11.01 29.17 32.72
C ASP A 382 -12.03 30.05 31.95
N PRO A 383 -12.91 30.81 32.63
CA PRO A 383 -13.97 31.58 31.99
C PRO A 383 -13.46 32.65 31.01
N GLU A 384 -12.22 33.16 31.16
CA GLU A 384 -11.62 34.11 30.22
C GLU A 384 -11.06 33.45 28.95
N ILE A 385 -10.58 32.21 29.05
CA ILE A 385 -9.96 31.45 27.93
C ILE A 385 -11.03 30.77 27.05
N ARG A 386 -12.26 30.65 27.54
CA ARG A 386 -13.41 30.07 26.81
C ARG A 386 -13.69 30.77 25.47
N HIS A 387 -13.32 32.05 25.34
CA HIS A 387 -13.44 32.80 24.09
C HIS A 387 -12.31 32.58 23.07
N HIS A 388 -11.14 32.06 23.50
CA HIS A 388 -10.00 31.80 22.60
C HIS A 388 -9.88 30.35 22.13
N PHE A 389 -10.44 29.40 22.88
CA PHE A 389 -10.51 28.00 22.47
C PHE A 389 -11.96 27.49 22.53
N PRO A 390 -12.83 27.87 21.58
CA PRO A 390 -13.85 26.92 21.20
C PRO A 390 -13.12 25.61 20.88
N LEU A 391 -13.62 24.46 21.36
CA LEU A 391 -13.26 23.12 20.87
C LEU A 391 -13.55 23.07 19.37
N ARG A 392 -12.73 23.78 18.59
CA ARG A 392 -12.76 23.86 17.16
C ARG A 392 -12.15 22.54 16.76
N ARG A 393 -12.96 21.48 16.85
CA ARG A 393 -12.70 20.13 16.38
C ARG A 393 -11.95 20.29 15.06
N ARG A 394 -10.61 20.22 15.09
CA ARG A 394 -9.79 20.59 13.92
C ARG A 394 -10.28 19.75 12.76
N ARG A 395 -10.33 20.34 11.57
CA ARG A 395 -10.79 19.66 10.34
C ARG A 395 -10.02 18.36 10.10
N TRP A 396 -8.77 18.37 10.55
CA TRP A 396 -7.80 17.29 10.50
C TRP A 396 -7.20 17.07 11.89
N GLY A 397 -6.90 15.83 12.26
CA GLY A 397 -6.07 15.55 13.44
C GLY A 397 -4.65 16.11 13.30
N PRO A 398 -3.88 16.22 14.38
CA PRO A 398 -2.53 16.77 14.32
C PRO A 398 -1.59 15.85 13.52
N GLY A 399 -0.67 16.47 12.78
CA GLY A 399 0.33 15.75 11.98
C GLY A 399 -0.22 14.93 10.81
N VAL A 400 -1.50 15.05 10.45
CA VAL A 400 -2.10 14.30 9.32
C VAL A 400 -1.43 14.65 7.99
N VAL A 401 -1.26 15.94 7.69
CA VAL A 401 -0.66 16.40 6.43
C VAL A 401 0.82 15.98 6.32
N SER A 402 1.58 16.09 7.42
CA SER A 402 2.99 15.68 7.42
C SER A 402 3.13 14.17 7.18
N ARG A 403 2.36 13.34 7.89
CA ARG A 403 2.36 11.87 7.68
C ARG A 403 1.90 11.50 6.27
N PHE A 404 0.91 12.20 5.73
CA PHE A 404 0.46 12.04 4.35
C PHE A 404 1.60 12.28 3.34
N ILE A 405 2.30 13.42 3.45
CA ILE A 405 3.37 13.81 2.53
C ILE A 405 4.53 12.82 2.62
N VAL A 406 4.95 12.44 3.83
CA VAL A 406 6.05 11.48 4.03
C VAL A 406 5.67 10.10 3.46
N ALA A 407 4.46 9.61 3.75
CA ALA A 407 3.99 8.34 3.21
C ALA A 407 3.90 8.36 1.68
N ALA A 408 3.39 9.44 1.09
CA ALA A 408 3.31 9.62 -0.36
C ALA A 408 4.71 9.64 -1.00
N GLY A 409 5.67 10.35 -0.41
CA GLY A 409 7.06 10.42 -0.87
C GLY A 409 7.73 9.05 -0.94
N PHE A 410 7.66 8.27 0.15
CA PHE A 410 8.21 6.90 0.16
C PHE A 410 7.47 5.95 -0.78
N ALA A 411 6.14 6.07 -0.89
CA ALA A 411 5.34 5.24 -1.77
C ALA A 411 5.65 5.48 -3.26
N LEU A 412 5.75 6.75 -3.65
CA LEU A 412 6.12 7.14 -5.01
C LEU A 412 7.57 6.76 -5.31
N SER A 413 8.49 6.96 -4.37
CA SER A 413 9.90 6.58 -4.52
C SER A 413 10.05 5.07 -4.74
N LEU A 414 9.35 4.25 -3.96
CA LEU A 414 9.39 2.80 -4.14
C LEU A 414 8.79 2.38 -5.50
N THR A 415 7.61 2.92 -5.85
CA THR A 415 6.90 2.55 -7.08
C THR A 415 7.65 2.98 -8.33
N TRP A 416 8.06 4.25 -8.40
CA TRP A 416 8.80 4.77 -9.54
C TRP A 416 10.26 4.34 -9.54
N GLY A 417 10.82 3.94 -8.39
CA GLY A 417 12.12 3.27 -8.34
C GLY A 417 12.10 1.93 -9.09
N SER A 418 11.11 1.08 -8.81
CA SER A 418 10.97 -0.22 -9.48
C SER A 418 10.45 -0.11 -10.92
N VAL A 419 9.39 0.67 -11.14
CA VAL A 419 8.79 0.87 -12.48
C VAL A 419 9.74 1.67 -13.37
N GLY A 420 10.37 2.72 -12.83
CA GLY A 420 11.36 3.53 -13.54
C GLY A 420 12.59 2.72 -13.92
N ALA A 421 13.07 1.82 -13.05
CA ALA A 421 14.14 0.88 -13.41
C ALA A 421 13.74 -0.02 -14.59
N ALA A 422 12.53 -0.59 -14.58
CA ALA A 422 12.04 -1.39 -15.70
C ALA A 422 11.91 -0.59 -16.99
N ILE A 423 11.43 0.66 -16.91
CA ILE A 423 11.36 1.58 -18.05
C ILE A 423 12.75 1.90 -18.57
N LEU A 424 13.72 2.22 -17.69
CA LEU A 424 15.10 2.52 -18.08
C LEU A 424 15.71 1.35 -18.85
N VAL A 425 15.61 0.13 -18.32
CA VAL A 425 16.11 -1.08 -18.99
C VAL A 425 15.46 -1.25 -20.36
N ALA A 426 14.12 -1.20 -20.44
CA ALA A 426 13.37 -1.40 -21.68
C ALA A 426 13.43 -0.22 -22.68
N PHE A 427 13.81 0.98 -22.24
CA PHE A 427 13.93 2.15 -23.12
C PHE A 427 15.28 2.15 -23.85
N PHE A 428 16.32 1.65 -23.20
CA PHE A 428 17.67 1.59 -23.76
C PHE A 428 17.94 0.32 -24.57
N THR A 429 17.04 -0.67 -24.55
CA THR A 429 17.09 -1.80 -25.49
C THR A 429 16.95 -1.30 -26.94
N PRO A 430 17.85 -1.68 -27.86
CA PRO A 430 17.67 -1.40 -29.28
C PRO A 430 16.33 -1.97 -29.78
N THR A 431 15.48 -1.22 -30.48
CA THR A 431 15.58 0.22 -30.85
C THR A 431 15.29 1.17 -29.68
N LYS A 432 16.22 2.09 -29.40
CA LYS A 432 16.11 3.04 -28.27
C LYS A 432 14.85 3.92 -28.39
N GLY A 433 14.03 3.93 -27.35
CA GLY A 433 12.83 4.75 -27.31
C GLY A 433 11.68 4.14 -26.52
N LEU A 434 10.54 4.84 -26.52
CA LEU A 434 9.31 4.32 -25.94
C LEU A 434 8.66 3.32 -26.90
N ALA A 435 8.85 2.03 -26.60
CA ALA A 435 8.29 0.88 -27.31
C ALA A 435 7.07 0.28 -26.57
N CYS A 436 6.52 -0.81 -27.08
CA CYS A 436 5.43 -1.55 -26.43
C CYS A 436 5.80 -2.00 -25.00
N ARG A 437 7.05 -2.43 -24.77
CA ARG A 437 7.53 -2.91 -23.46
C ARG A 437 7.61 -1.77 -22.44
N SER A 438 8.48 -0.79 -22.68
CA SER A 438 8.65 0.39 -21.82
C SER A 438 7.35 1.20 -21.66
N GLY A 439 6.53 1.29 -22.72
CA GLY A 439 5.21 1.92 -22.69
C GLY A 439 4.22 1.18 -21.79
N SER A 440 4.22 -0.15 -21.80
CA SER A 440 3.38 -0.96 -20.92
C SER A 440 3.71 -0.72 -19.44
N TYR A 441 5.00 -0.62 -19.11
CA TYR A 441 5.46 -0.31 -17.75
C TYR A 441 5.13 1.12 -17.34
N LEU A 442 5.25 2.09 -18.26
CA LEU A 442 4.85 3.48 -18.03
C LEU A 442 3.36 3.58 -17.73
N ILE A 443 2.51 2.92 -18.53
CA ILE A 443 1.05 2.85 -18.29
C ILE A 443 0.80 2.27 -16.90
N TYR A 444 1.46 1.15 -16.55
CA TYR A 444 1.29 0.53 -15.24
C TYR A 444 1.62 1.47 -14.07
N GLY A 445 2.74 2.21 -14.15
CA GLY A 445 3.15 3.18 -13.13
C GLY A 445 2.22 4.39 -13.01
N VAL A 446 1.80 4.97 -14.15
CA VAL A 446 0.84 6.09 -14.19
C VAL A 446 -0.51 5.66 -13.64
N MET A 447 -1.01 4.50 -14.04
CA MET A 447 -2.28 3.98 -13.54
C MET A 447 -2.21 3.67 -12.05
N SER A 448 -1.09 3.11 -11.56
CA SER A 448 -0.88 2.90 -10.12
C SER A 448 -1.02 4.19 -9.32
N THR A 449 -0.35 5.27 -9.75
CA THR A 449 -0.42 6.56 -9.06
C THR A 449 -1.81 7.18 -9.15
N LEU A 450 -2.47 7.09 -10.30
CA LEU A 450 -3.86 7.56 -10.47
C LEU A 450 -4.83 6.83 -9.55
N ILE A 451 -4.77 5.51 -9.48
CA ILE A 451 -5.61 4.69 -8.57
C ILE A 451 -5.44 5.15 -7.13
N TRP A 452 -4.21 5.33 -6.67
CA TRP A 452 -3.92 5.81 -5.32
C TRP A 452 -4.54 7.19 -5.07
N MET A 453 -4.35 8.14 -5.98
CA MET A 453 -4.92 9.49 -5.86
C MET A 453 -6.46 9.46 -5.79
N LEU A 454 -7.12 8.67 -6.63
CA LEU A 454 -8.58 8.54 -6.65
C LEU A 454 -9.11 7.97 -5.32
N LEU A 455 -8.43 6.99 -4.73
CA LEU A 455 -8.84 6.37 -3.47
C LEU A 455 -8.61 7.28 -2.26
N VAL A 456 -7.48 7.98 -2.21
CA VAL A 456 -7.21 9.01 -1.20
C VAL A 456 -8.24 10.14 -1.31
N ALA A 457 -8.50 10.65 -2.52
CA ALA A 457 -9.49 11.69 -2.73
C ALA A 457 -10.88 11.23 -2.27
N SER A 458 -11.30 10.00 -2.63
CA SER A 458 -12.55 9.42 -2.14
C SER A 458 -12.65 9.38 -0.62
N SER A 459 -11.58 8.96 0.09
CA SER A 459 -11.55 8.93 1.55
C SER A 459 -11.66 10.34 2.16
N VAL A 460 -10.94 11.31 1.59
CA VAL A 460 -11.01 12.71 2.03
C VAL A 460 -12.43 13.26 1.87
N LEU A 461 -13.08 13.01 0.73
CA LEU A 461 -14.49 13.41 0.53
C LEU A 461 -15.42 12.71 1.53
N ALA A 462 -15.27 11.40 1.74
CA ALA A 462 -16.07 10.64 2.70
C ALA A 462 -15.94 11.19 4.12
N HIS A 463 -14.73 11.58 4.54
CA HIS A 463 -14.48 12.21 5.84
C HIS A 463 -15.24 13.54 6.00
N PHE A 464 -15.24 14.39 4.96
CA PHE A 464 -15.97 15.66 5.01
C PHE A 464 -17.48 15.44 5.18
N LEU A 465 -18.05 14.41 4.56
CA LEU A 465 -19.48 14.12 4.64
C LEU A 465 -19.91 13.66 6.03
N ARG A 466 -19.03 12.98 6.78
CA ARG A 466 -19.30 12.57 8.16
C ARG A 466 -19.52 13.76 9.10
N ARG A 467 -19.07 14.97 8.72
CA ARG A 467 -19.16 16.20 9.53
C ARG A 467 -20.23 17.20 9.11
N TYR A 468 -20.74 17.13 7.89
CA TYR A 468 -21.71 18.11 7.37
C TYR A 468 -23.04 17.43 7.06
N MET A 469 -24.03 17.61 7.96
CA MET A 469 -25.42 17.18 7.73
C MET A 469 -26.11 18.10 6.72
N HIS A 470 -26.83 17.47 5.77
CA HIS A 470 -27.95 17.99 4.98
C HIS A 470 -27.77 19.29 4.17
N THR A 471 -26.98 19.24 3.09
CA THR A 471 -27.16 20.17 1.95
C THR A 471 -27.11 19.41 0.61
N LYS A 472 -27.64 19.98 -0.48
CA LYS A 472 -27.53 19.35 -1.81
C LYS A 472 -26.08 19.08 -2.23
N SER A 473 -25.15 19.94 -1.79
CA SER A 473 -23.71 19.80 -2.01
C SER A 473 -23.12 18.55 -1.34
N THR A 474 -23.58 18.18 -0.14
CA THR A 474 -23.09 16.96 0.54
C THR A 474 -23.55 15.69 -0.17
N ARG A 475 -24.74 15.69 -0.79
CA ARG A 475 -25.19 14.56 -1.61
C ARG A 475 -24.32 14.36 -2.85
N LEU A 476 -23.95 15.44 -3.56
CA LEU A 476 -23.08 15.38 -4.74
C LEU A 476 -21.67 14.89 -4.37
N ALA A 477 -21.09 15.40 -3.29
CA ALA A 477 -19.79 14.94 -2.80
C ALA A 477 -19.82 13.46 -2.38
N GLY A 478 -20.92 12.96 -1.82
CA GLY A 478 -21.09 11.54 -1.51
C GLY A 478 -21.13 10.66 -2.75
N ILE A 479 -21.87 11.07 -3.77
CA ILE A 479 -21.92 10.36 -5.06
C ILE A 479 -20.52 10.37 -5.70
N LEU A 480 -19.84 11.51 -5.71
CA LEU A 480 -18.49 11.63 -6.26
C LEU A 480 -17.50 10.72 -5.52
N ALA A 481 -17.54 10.67 -4.18
CA ALA A 481 -16.68 9.78 -3.40
C ALA A 481 -16.89 8.31 -3.76
N ILE A 482 -18.14 7.89 -3.97
CA ILE A 482 -18.48 6.51 -4.39
C ILE A 482 -17.98 6.25 -5.81
N ILE A 483 -18.17 7.18 -6.75
CA ILE A 483 -17.72 7.03 -8.15
C ILE A 483 -16.19 6.91 -8.19
N LEU A 484 -15.46 7.83 -7.58
CA LEU A 484 -13.98 7.81 -7.56
C LEU A 484 -13.45 6.47 -7.04
N ARG A 485 -14.05 5.95 -5.96
CA ARG A 485 -13.68 4.65 -5.38
C ARG A 485 -13.94 3.48 -6.31
N ARG A 486 -15.15 3.41 -6.87
CA ARG A 486 -15.54 2.31 -7.77
C ARG A 486 -14.67 2.33 -9.02
N THR A 487 -14.47 3.50 -9.61
CA THR A 487 -13.56 3.67 -10.76
C THR A 487 -12.15 3.23 -10.40
N ALA A 488 -11.60 3.65 -9.26
CA ALA A 488 -10.24 3.26 -8.87
C ALA A 488 -10.09 1.74 -8.69
N LYS A 489 -11.08 1.06 -8.10
CA LYS A 489 -11.07 -0.42 -7.96
C LYS A 489 -11.13 -1.13 -9.32
N VAL A 490 -11.95 -0.65 -10.25
CA VAL A 490 -12.01 -1.18 -11.61
C VAL A 490 -10.68 -0.96 -12.33
N LEU A 491 -10.13 0.26 -12.25
CA LEU A 491 -8.82 0.57 -12.82
C LEU A 491 -7.71 -0.30 -12.21
N ALA A 492 -7.76 -0.62 -10.92
CA ALA A 492 -6.79 -1.51 -10.29
C ALA A 492 -6.89 -2.96 -10.82
N ALA A 493 -8.11 -3.47 -11.02
CA ALA A 493 -8.31 -4.78 -11.63
C ALA A 493 -7.78 -4.80 -13.07
N LEU A 494 -8.09 -3.76 -13.87
CA LEU A 494 -7.58 -3.62 -15.24
C LEU A 494 -6.06 -3.47 -15.28
N ASN A 495 -5.47 -2.69 -14.37
CA ASN A 495 -4.02 -2.48 -14.31
C ASN A 495 -3.28 -3.75 -13.84
N THR A 496 -3.91 -4.56 -12.97
CA THR A 496 -3.41 -5.89 -12.60
C THR A 496 -3.42 -6.83 -13.80
N ALA A 497 -4.53 -6.88 -14.54
CA ALA A 497 -4.61 -7.69 -15.75
C ALA A 497 -3.60 -7.22 -16.79
N TRP A 498 -3.46 -5.90 -16.97
CA TRP A 498 -2.51 -5.28 -17.90
C TRP A 498 -1.07 -5.71 -17.62
N ILE A 499 -0.60 -5.60 -16.37
CA ILE A 499 0.81 -5.95 -16.07
C ILE A 499 1.08 -7.45 -16.27
N VAL A 500 0.14 -8.32 -15.91
CA VAL A 500 0.27 -9.77 -16.13
C VAL A 500 0.26 -10.08 -17.62
N LEU A 501 -0.66 -9.52 -18.40
CA LEU A 501 -0.74 -9.72 -19.84
C LEU A 501 0.48 -9.15 -20.56
N ALA A 502 0.99 -7.99 -20.15
CA ALA A 502 2.21 -7.41 -20.71
C ALA A 502 3.42 -8.34 -20.49
N CYS A 503 3.53 -8.98 -19.33
CA CYS A 503 4.57 -9.98 -19.08
C CYS A 503 4.38 -11.22 -19.98
N LEU A 504 3.16 -11.74 -20.08
CA LEU A 504 2.87 -12.91 -20.93
C LEU A 504 3.14 -12.63 -22.41
N PHE A 505 2.72 -11.46 -22.91
CA PHE A 505 2.98 -11.02 -24.29
C PHE A 505 4.47 -10.86 -24.57
N GLN A 506 5.23 -10.36 -23.60
CA GLN A 506 6.67 -10.25 -23.73
C GLN A 506 7.37 -11.60 -23.78
N PHE A 507 6.93 -12.58 -22.98
CA PHE A 507 7.54 -13.91 -22.94
C PHE A 507 7.10 -14.81 -24.09
N ALA A 508 5.93 -14.55 -24.67
CA ALA A 508 5.38 -15.31 -25.80
C ALA A 508 5.78 -14.72 -27.18
N SER A 509 6.78 -13.84 -27.21
CA SER A 509 7.25 -13.13 -28.41
C SER A 509 6.18 -12.27 -29.11
N PHE A 510 5.05 -11.98 -28.46
CA PHE A 510 3.98 -11.16 -29.04
C PHE A 510 4.42 -9.71 -29.25
N PHE A 511 5.35 -9.21 -28.44
CA PHE A 511 5.94 -7.89 -28.64
C PHE A 511 7.08 -7.89 -29.67
N ASP A 512 7.54 -9.04 -30.14
CA ASP A 512 8.58 -9.14 -31.16
C ASP A 512 7.94 -9.03 -32.55
N ARG A 513 7.60 -7.78 -32.93
CA ARG A 513 6.98 -7.42 -34.22
C ARG A 513 7.52 -6.07 -34.67
N CYS A 514 7.44 -5.77 -35.97
CA CYS A 514 7.90 -4.49 -36.53
C CYS A 514 7.40 -3.27 -35.74
N TRP A 515 6.11 -3.21 -35.39
CA TRP A 515 5.55 -2.07 -34.65
C TRP A 515 6.20 -1.85 -33.28
N CYS A 516 6.33 -2.94 -32.52
CA CYS A 516 6.80 -2.88 -31.14
C CYS A 516 8.32 -2.72 -31.06
N ASN A 517 9.07 -3.38 -31.94
CA ASN A 517 10.53 -3.29 -31.98
C ASN A 517 11.02 -1.99 -32.62
N SER A 518 10.20 -1.31 -33.45
CA SER A 518 10.63 -0.07 -34.12
C SER A 518 10.50 1.22 -33.29
N SER A 519 10.00 1.15 -32.05
CA SER A 519 9.73 2.32 -31.20
C SER A 519 8.89 3.41 -31.90
N VAL A 520 7.87 3.00 -32.68
CA VAL A 520 7.09 3.89 -33.56
C VAL A 520 6.43 5.04 -32.80
N PHE A 521 5.93 4.78 -31.59
CA PHE A 521 5.32 5.81 -30.73
C PHE A 521 6.27 6.96 -30.40
N TYR A 522 7.58 6.69 -30.27
CA TYR A 522 8.58 7.68 -29.87
C TYR A 522 9.27 8.33 -31.07
N LEU A 523 9.63 7.53 -32.09
CA LEU A 523 10.42 7.99 -33.22
C LEU A 523 9.58 8.48 -34.42
N GLY A 524 8.30 8.10 -34.49
CA GLY A 524 7.40 8.45 -35.59
C GLY A 524 7.98 8.02 -36.95
N LYS A 525 8.17 8.99 -37.85
CA LYS A 525 8.73 8.74 -39.19
C LYS A 525 10.18 8.23 -39.20
N ARG A 526 10.92 8.41 -38.10
CA ARG A 526 12.30 7.93 -37.94
C ARG A 526 12.37 6.56 -37.27
N ALA A 527 11.25 5.84 -37.16
CA ALA A 527 11.20 4.53 -36.55
C ALA A 527 11.98 3.50 -37.38
N TYR A 528 12.75 2.67 -36.69
CA TYR A 528 13.57 1.61 -37.28
C TYR A 528 13.59 0.40 -36.36
N ASN A 529 13.65 -0.80 -36.91
CA ASN A 529 13.73 -2.07 -36.21
C ASN A 529 15.18 -2.57 -36.23
N VAL A 530 15.83 -2.63 -35.06
CA VAL A 530 17.11 -3.34 -34.93
C VAL A 530 16.84 -4.85 -34.94
N ILE A 531 17.41 -5.55 -35.92
CA ILE A 531 17.27 -7.00 -36.06
C ILE A 531 18.58 -7.71 -35.70
N ASP A 532 19.72 -7.17 -36.15
CA ASP A 532 21.04 -7.72 -35.85
C ASP A 532 21.72 -6.87 -34.76
N VAL A 533 21.74 -7.39 -33.53
CA VAL A 533 22.32 -6.69 -32.37
C VAL A 533 23.81 -7.01 -32.25
N THR A 534 24.61 -5.95 -32.17
CA THR A 534 26.07 -6.04 -32.13
C THR A 534 26.60 -6.17 -30.69
N SER A 535 27.87 -6.53 -30.55
CA SER A 535 28.56 -6.54 -29.24
C SER A 535 28.63 -5.15 -28.60
N HIS A 536 28.63 -4.08 -29.40
CA HIS A 536 28.59 -2.70 -28.91
C HIS A 536 27.25 -2.37 -28.25
N ASP A 537 26.14 -2.82 -28.84
CA ASP A 537 24.80 -2.62 -28.28
C ASP A 537 24.63 -3.34 -26.95
N VAL A 538 25.12 -4.57 -26.89
CA VAL A 538 25.17 -5.35 -25.65
C VAL A 538 25.96 -4.61 -24.57
N ALA A 539 27.15 -4.12 -24.90
CA ALA A 539 27.98 -3.38 -23.95
C ALA A 539 27.27 -2.10 -23.47
N ALA A 540 26.52 -1.43 -24.35
CA ALA A 540 25.74 -0.25 -24.03
C ALA A 540 24.56 -0.52 -23.08
N LEU A 541 24.05 -1.77 -23.00
CA LEU A 541 22.97 -2.15 -22.09
C LEU A 541 23.43 -2.37 -20.64
N ASN A 542 24.71 -2.61 -20.41
CA ASN A 542 25.25 -2.84 -19.07
C ASN A 542 25.03 -1.65 -18.13
N ALA A 543 25.20 -0.42 -18.62
CA ALA A 543 25.05 0.78 -17.81
C ALA A 543 23.58 1.05 -17.42
N PRO A 544 22.60 1.06 -18.35
CA PRO A 544 21.17 1.12 -18.01
C PRO A 544 20.72 0.00 -17.09
N TRP A 545 21.23 -1.23 -17.29
CA TRP A 545 20.92 -2.36 -16.41
C TRP A 545 21.43 -2.15 -14.99
N LEU A 546 22.71 -1.79 -14.83
CA LEU A 546 23.30 -1.49 -13.53
C LEU A 546 22.57 -0.34 -12.84
N GLY A 547 22.24 0.73 -13.59
CA GLY A 547 21.46 1.85 -13.10
C GLY A 547 20.05 1.44 -12.66
N GLY A 548 19.39 0.57 -13.42
CA GLY A 548 18.07 0.02 -13.09
C GLY A 548 18.10 -0.81 -11.81
N VAL A 549 19.05 -1.74 -11.68
CA VAL A 549 19.23 -2.54 -10.46
C VAL A 549 19.52 -1.65 -9.25
N ALA A 550 20.46 -0.71 -9.38
CA ALA A 550 20.82 0.21 -8.30
C ALA A 550 19.61 1.06 -7.85
N LEU A 551 18.82 1.56 -8.80
CA LEU A 551 17.61 2.34 -8.51
C LEU A 551 16.54 1.49 -7.81
N ALA A 552 16.18 0.33 -8.36
CA ALA A 552 15.14 -0.53 -7.82
C ALA A 552 15.53 -1.06 -6.43
N CYS A 553 16.73 -1.62 -6.28
CA CYS A 553 17.23 -2.12 -5.00
C CYS A 553 17.40 -0.99 -3.99
N GLY A 554 17.96 0.16 -4.40
CA GLY A 554 18.15 1.32 -3.53
C GLY A 554 16.84 1.82 -2.94
N CYS A 555 15.81 1.98 -3.77
CA CYS A 555 14.47 2.38 -3.31
C CYS A 555 13.82 1.31 -2.41
N ALA A 556 13.97 0.03 -2.72
CA ALA A 556 13.45 -1.06 -1.89
C ALA A 556 14.12 -1.13 -0.51
N VAL A 557 15.45 -1.03 -0.46
CA VAL A 557 16.24 -1.01 0.79
C VAL A 557 15.90 0.22 1.61
N LEU A 558 15.85 1.40 0.99
CA LEU A 558 15.50 2.65 1.68
C LEU A 558 14.11 2.55 2.31
N PHE A 559 13.13 2.00 1.58
CA PHE A 559 11.78 1.79 2.09
C PHE A 559 11.75 0.79 3.26
N LEU A 560 12.50 -0.31 3.19
CA LEU A 560 12.63 -1.27 4.30
C LEU A 560 13.28 -0.65 5.53
N VAL A 561 14.37 0.11 5.37
CA VAL A 561 15.03 0.81 6.47
C VAL A 561 14.03 1.76 7.14
N PHE A 562 13.30 2.54 6.35
CA PHE A 562 12.24 3.41 6.86
C PHE A 562 11.17 2.67 7.68
N VAL A 563 10.67 1.53 7.17
CA VAL A 563 9.69 0.68 7.88
C VAL A 563 10.28 0.15 9.18
N ASN A 564 11.47 -0.45 9.15
CA ASN A 564 12.11 -1.07 10.32
C ASN A 564 12.46 -0.05 11.42
N VAL A 565 12.85 1.17 11.05
CA VAL A 565 13.14 2.24 12.02
C VAL A 565 11.88 2.69 12.76
N LEU A 566 10.72 2.67 12.11
CA LEU A 566 9.47 3.23 12.67
C LEU A 566 8.50 2.20 13.23
N ILE A 567 8.70 0.91 12.97
CA ILE A 567 7.73 -0.14 13.35
C ILE A 567 7.61 -0.34 14.87
N ASN A 568 8.72 -0.14 15.60
CA ASN A 568 8.80 -0.33 17.06
C ASN A 568 9.20 0.98 17.76
N PRO A 569 8.29 1.97 17.82
CA PRO A 569 8.59 3.21 18.52
C PRO A 569 8.74 2.97 20.04
N PRO A 570 9.56 3.79 20.74
CA PRO A 570 9.64 3.73 22.19
C PRO A 570 8.27 4.03 22.80
N LEU A 571 7.84 3.17 23.72
CA LEU A 571 6.56 3.33 24.43
C LEU A 571 6.75 4.22 25.67
N PRO A 572 5.71 4.95 26.11
CA PRO A 572 5.74 5.66 27.38
C PRO A 572 5.94 4.68 28.55
N ASP A 573 6.65 5.15 29.58
CA ASP A 573 7.01 4.40 30.80
C ASP A 573 5.82 4.19 31.75
#